data_AF-A0A918LZU9-F1
#
_entry.id   AF-A0A918LZU9-F1
#
_cell.length_a   1.000
_cell.length_b   1.000
_cell.length_c   1.000
_cell.angle_alpha   90.00
_cell.angle_beta   90.00
_cell.angle_gamma   90.00
#
_symmetry.space_group_name_H-M   'P 1'
#
loop_
_entity.id
_entity.type
_entity.pdbx_description
1 polymer ?
#
loop_
_entity_poly.entity_id
_entity_poly.type
_entity_poly.pdbx_seq_one_letter_code
_entity_poly.pdbx_strand_id
1 'polypeptide(L)'
;MPLHHAVLALLTEGESHGYELKGRFEEAIGPQWGGLNIGHLYQILDRLVRDGCVTRSQVAQPDRPDKTLYRLTSAGQEEVRQWATSAWVRTGGFRDELFLKLFGASVLGSDALEDFVTAQRTTYLSELAGLSRLRRTHTADPLVCLLLDAAIAHTKADLGLVEGAVERLAPLTEPKPGASGREVPLEHPERLPEQAPREQSG
;
A
#
# COMPACT_ATOMS: atom_id res chain seq x y z
N MET A 1 -0.92 0.32 -12.75
CA MET A 1 -1.66 -0.49 -11.76
C MET A 1 -1.30 -1.94 -12.00
N PRO A 2 -0.95 -2.77 -11.00
CA PRO A 2 -0.40 -4.11 -11.25
C PRO A 2 -1.41 -5.12 -11.81
N LEU A 3 -2.70 -4.89 -11.54
CA LEU A 3 -3.74 -5.89 -11.76
C LEU A 3 -4.09 -6.11 -13.24
N HIS A 4 -3.96 -5.09 -14.10
CA HIS A 4 -4.25 -5.26 -15.54
C HIS A 4 -3.21 -6.17 -16.21
N HIS A 5 -1.94 -6.09 -15.79
CA HIS A 5 -0.89 -6.98 -16.28
C HIS A 5 -1.08 -8.42 -15.81
N ALA A 6 -1.57 -8.63 -14.59
CA ALA A 6 -1.94 -9.97 -14.13
C ALA A 6 -3.09 -10.58 -14.96
N VAL A 7 -4.09 -9.78 -15.34
CA VAL A 7 -5.17 -10.22 -16.24
C VAL A 7 -4.64 -10.57 -17.64
N LEU A 8 -3.72 -9.77 -18.20
CA LEU A 8 -3.06 -10.10 -19.46
C LEU A 8 -2.27 -11.41 -19.37
N ALA A 9 -1.57 -11.63 -18.25
CA ALA A 9 -0.81 -12.86 -18.03
C ALA A 9 -1.74 -14.09 -18.01
N LEU A 10 -2.89 -14.01 -17.35
CA LEU A 10 -3.88 -15.09 -17.38
C LEU A 10 -4.40 -15.36 -18.81
N LEU A 11 -4.63 -14.32 -19.61
CA LEU A 11 -5.09 -14.51 -20.98
C LEU A 11 -4.02 -15.12 -21.93
N THR A 12 -2.78 -15.32 -21.47
CA THR A 12 -1.76 -16.05 -22.25
C THR A 12 -2.02 -17.56 -22.32
N GLU A 13 -2.73 -18.13 -21.34
CA GLU A 13 -3.09 -19.56 -21.32
C GLU A 13 -4.24 -19.90 -22.27
N GLY A 14 -4.98 -18.89 -22.74
CA GLY A 14 -6.11 -19.07 -23.63
C GLY A 14 -7.18 -18.00 -23.45
N GLU A 15 -8.15 -17.98 -24.35
CA GLU A 15 -9.33 -17.15 -24.20
C GLU A 15 -10.18 -17.60 -23.00
N SER A 16 -10.79 -16.67 -22.30
CA SER A 16 -11.51 -16.98 -21.05
C SER A 16 -12.65 -16.01 -20.81
N HIS A 17 -13.66 -16.48 -20.09
CA HIS A 17 -14.71 -15.61 -19.56
C HIS A 17 -14.22 -14.85 -18.32
N GLY A 18 -14.83 -13.70 -18.01
CA GLY A 18 -14.46 -12.90 -16.83
C GLY A 18 -14.49 -13.68 -15.51
N TYR A 19 -15.51 -14.53 -15.30
CA TYR A 19 -15.57 -15.40 -14.12
C TYR A 19 -14.48 -16.47 -14.06
N GLU A 20 -14.05 -17.01 -15.21
CA GLU A 20 -12.96 -18.00 -15.27
C GLU A 20 -11.61 -17.32 -14.95
N LEU A 21 -11.39 -16.12 -15.48
CA LEU A 21 -10.23 -15.30 -15.15
C LEU A 21 -10.18 -14.96 -13.66
N LYS A 22 -11.33 -14.61 -13.06
CA LYS A 22 -11.43 -14.39 -11.61
C LYS A 22 -11.01 -15.64 -10.83
N GLY A 23 -11.55 -16.80 -11.19
CA GLY A 23 -11.24 -18.06 -10.49
C GLY A 23 -9.76 -18.40 -10.58
N ARG A 24 -9.18 -18.34 -11.78
CA ARG A 24 -7.75 -18.61 -12.00
C ARG A 24 -6.84 -17.60 -11.29
N PHE A 25 -7.24 -16.33 -11.22
CA PHE A 25 -6.51 -15.31 -10.45
C PHE A 25 -6.48 -15.65 -8.96
N GLU A 26 -7.64 -16.00 -8.39
CA GLU A 26 -7.78 -16.37 -6.98
C GLU A 26 -7.07 -17.68 -6.65
N GLU A 27 -7.01 -18.62 -7.60
CA GLU A 27 -6.24 -19.85 -7.48
C GLU A 27 -4.73 -19.55 -7.50
N ALA A 28 -4.25 -18.71 -8.43
CA ALA A 28 -2.82 -18.46 -8.62
C ALA A 28 -2.17 -17.58 -7.53
N ILE A 29 -2.91 -16.61 -6.97
CA ILE A 29 -2.37 -15.70 -5.93
C ILE A 29 -2.90 -16.07 -4.54
N GLY A 30 -3.91 -16.92 -4.45
CA GLY A 30 -4.48 -17.39 -3.19
C GLY A 30 -5.36 -16.36 -2.47
N PRO A 31 -6.08 -16.79 -1.42
CA PRO A 31 -7.04 -15.96 -0.69
C PRO A 31 -6.40 -14.77 0.05
N GLN A 32 -5.09 -14.81 0.32
CA GLN A 32 -4.37 -13.75 1.05
C GLN A 32 -4.28 -12.42 0.29
N TRP A 33 -4.45 -12.42 -1.03
CA TRP A 33 -4.48 -11.20 -1.83
C TRP A 33 -5.81 -10.42 -1.70
N GLY A 34 -6.80 -11.01 -1.04
CA GLY A 34 -8.17 -10.54 -1.05
C GLY A 34 -8.88 -10.92 -2.35
N GLY A 35 -10.17 -11.21 -2.25
CA GLY A 35 -10.96 -11.62 -3.41
C GLY A 35 -10.97 -10.55 -4.50
N LEU A 36 -10.87 -10.99 -5.76
CA LEU A 36 -10.93 -10.07 -6.90
C LEU A 36 -12.38 -9.64 -7.14
N ASN A 37 -12.68 -8.36 -6.93
CA ASN A 37 -14.01 -7.84 -7.23
C ASN A 37 -14.32 -8.00 -8.73
N ILE A 38 -15.40 -8.71 -9.04
CA ILE A 38 -15.77 -9.03 -10.42
C ILE A 38 -16.07 -7.78 -11.26
N GLY A 39 -16.68 -6.75 -10.65
CA GLY A 39 -16.95 -5.48 -11.32
C GLY A 39 -15.66 -4.74 -11.69
N HIS A 40 -14.67 -4.74 -10.79
CA HIS A 40 -13.36 -4.18 -11.06
C HIS A 40 -12.63 -4.96 -12.18
N LEU A 41 -12.74 -6.29 -12.20
CA LEU A 41 -12.20 -7.10 -13.29
C LEU A 41 -12.80 -6.72 -14.64
N TYR A 42 -14.12 -6.53 -14.73
CA TYR A 42 -14.74 -6.09 -15.98
C TYR A 42 -14.32 -4.67 -16.40
N GLN A 43 -14.14 -3.75 -15.45
CA GLN A 43 -13.58 -2.42 -15.76
C GLN A 43 -12.16 -2.49 -16.33
N ILE A 44 -11.34 -3.41 -15.82
CA ILE A 44 -10.00 -3.68 -16.35
C ILE A 44 -10.09 -4.27 -17.76
N LEU A 45 -10.96 -5.27 -17.97
CA LEU A 45 -11.15 -5.90 -19.28
C LEU A 45 -11.64 -4.90 -20.33
N ASP A 46 -12.60 -4.04 -20.00
CA ASP A 46 -13.08 -2.99 -20.90
C ASP A 46 -11.98 -1.99 -21.27
N ARG A 47 -11.09 -1.67 -20.32
CA ARG A 47 -9.92 -0.84 -20.58
C ARG A 47 -8.92 -1.56 -21.50
N LEU A 48 -8.60 -2.83 -21.22
CA LEU A 48 -7.70 -3.62 -22.05
C LEU A 48 -8.22 -3.81 -23.49
N VAL A 49 -9.55 -3.88 -23.66
CA VAL A 49 -10.19 -3.90 -24.98
C VAL A 49 -10.03 -2.58 -25.70
N ARG A 50 -10.28 -1.46 -25.01
CA ARG A 50 -10.09 -0.11 -25.55
C ARG A 50 -8.64 0.16 -25.95
N ASP A 51 -7.71 -0.32 -25.16
CA ASP A 51 -6.27 -0.15 -25.36
C ASP A 51 -5.73 -1.13 -26.44
N GLY A 52 -6.58 -2.00 -27.00
CA GLY A 52 -6.21 -2.93 -28.07
C GLY A 52 -5.42 -4.15 -27.61
N CYS A 53 -5.21 -4.33 -26.31
CA CYS A 53 -4.48 -5.46 -25.73
C CYS A 53 -5.32 -6.75 -25.68
N VAL A 54 -6.65 -6.61 -25.67
CA VAL A 54 -7.60 -7.72 -25.60
C VAL A 54 -8.72 -7.52 -26.62
N THR A 55 -9.24 -8.60 -27.20
CA THR A 55 -10.48 -8.60 -27.98
C THR A 55 -11.59 -9.30 -27.22
N ARG A 56 -12.84 -8.89 -27.43
CA ARG A 56 -14.02 -9.60 -26.90
C ARG A 56 -14.87 -10.18 -28.03
N SER A 57 -15.40 -11.39 -27.83
CA SER A 57 -16.34 -12.03 -28.74
C SER A 57 -17.52 -12.61 -27.95
N GLN A 58 -18.72 -12.53 -28.52
CA GLN A 58 -19.89 -13.21 -27.98
C GLN A 58 -20.00 -14.60 -28.59
N VAL A 59 -20.12 -15.62 -27.75
CA VAL A 59 -20.37 -17.00 -28.15
C VAL A 59 -21.80 -17.35 -27.79
N ALA A 60 -22.61 -17.62 -28.80
CA ALA A 60 -24.00 -18.03 -28.63
C ALA A 60 -24.07 -19.34 -27.84
N GLN A 61 -24.95 -19.38 -26.85
CA GLN A 61 -25.21 -20.59 -26.06
C GLN A 61 -26.68 -21.03 -26.29
N PRO A 62 -26.95 -22.32 -26.54
CA PRO A 62 -28.30 -22.80 -26.88
C PRO A 62 -29.36 -22.52 -25.81
N ASP A 63 -28.97 -22.63 -24.53
CA ASP A 63 -29.91 -22.59 -23.39
C ASP A 63 -29.52 -21.54 -22.32
N ARG A 64 -28.59 -20.62 -22.63
CA ARG A 64 -28.05 -19.63 -21.69
C ARG A 64 -27.75 -18.31 -22.39
N PRO A 65 -27.62 -17.18 -21.67
CA PRO A 65 -27.16 -15.92 -22.25
C PRO A 65 -25.80 -16.08 -22.93
N ASP A 66 -25.56 -15.31 -23.99
CA ASP A 66 -24.30 -15.33 -24.73
C ASP A 66 -23.09 -15.16 -23.81
N LYS A 67 -22.07 -16.01 -24.00
CA LYS A 67 -20.83 -15.98 -23.22
C LYS A 67 -19.88 -14.95 -23.84
N THR A 68 -19.46 -13.95 -23.07
CA THR A 68 -18.42 -13.03 -23.54
C THR A 68 -17.05 -13.61 -23.25
N LEU A 69 -16.33 -13.98 -24.31
CA LEU A 69 -14.95 -14.45 -24.21
C LEU A 69 -13.99 -13.29 -24.47
N TYR A 70 -12.92 -13.25 -23.68
CA TYR A 70 -11.80 -12.33 -23.85
C TYR A 70 -10.60 -13.09 -24.37
N ARG A 71 -9.93 -12.53 -25.37
CA ARG A 71 -8.76 -13.12 -26.01
C ARG A 71 -7.63 -12.10 -26.09
N LEU A 72 -6.43 -12.52 -25.75
CA LEU A 72 -5.22 -11.69 -25.84
C LEU A 72 -4.87 -11.38 -27.30
N THR A 73 -4.50 -10.13 -27.61
CA THR A 73 -3.97 -9.72 -28.92
C THR A 73 -2.45 -9.82 -28.98
N SER A 74 -1.85 -9.66 -30.16
CA SER A 74 -0.40 -9.54 -30.30
C SER A 74 0.16 -8.35 -29.52
N ALA A 75 -0.57 -7.23 -29.47
CA ALA A 75 -0.20 -6.08 -28.65
C ALA A 75 -0.24 -6.41 -27.15
N GLY A 76 -1.28 -7.10 -26.69
CA GLY A 76 -1.39 -7.56 -25.30
C GLY A 76 -0.29 -8.55 -24.91
N GLN A 77 0.14 -9.42 -25.84
CA GLN A 77 1.26 -10.34 -25.64
C GLN A 77 2.60 -9.59 -25.45
N GLU A 78 2.84 -8.54 -26.23
CA GLU A 78 4.04 -7.72 -26.06
C GLU A 78 4.01 -6.94 -24.75
N GLU A 79 2.87 -6.32 -24.43
CA GLU A 79 2.69 -5.56 -23.19
C GLU A 79 2.99 -6.43 -21.95
N VAL A 80 2.42 -7.63 -21.87
CA VAL A 80 2.65 -8.51 -20.70
C VAL A 80 4.09 -9.03 -20.65
N ARG A 81 4.70 -9.31 -21.80
CA ARG A 81 6.10 -9.75 -21.88
C ARG A 81 7.05 -8.66 -21.43
N GLN A 82 6.88 -7.44 -21.94
CA GLN A 82 7.68 -6.29 -21.57
C GLN A 82 7.54 -6.01 -20.07
N TRP A 83 6.32 -6.01 -19.54
CA TRP A 83 6.08 -5.81 -18.12
C TRP A 83 6.72 -6.90 -17.26
N ALA A 84 6.51 -8.17 -17.59
CA ALA A 84 7.00 -9.31 -16.80
C ALA A 84 8.54 -9.43 -16.79
N THR A 85 9.21 -8.87 -17.80
CA THR A 85 10.68 -8.86 -17.91
C THR A 85 11.31 -7.54 -17.46
N SER A 86 10.49 -6.53 -17.17
CA SER A 86 10.97 -5.25 -16.63
C SER A 86 11.33 -5.37 -15.15
N ALA A 87 12.40 -4.69 -14.73
CA ALA A 87 12.79 -4.65 -13.33
C ALA A 87 11.75 -3.88 -12.50
N TRP A 88 11.33 -4.47 -11.39
CA TRP A 88 10.51 -3.77 -10.42
C TRP A 88 11.36 -2.78 -9.61
N VAL A 89 10.90 -1.52 -9.54
CA VAL A 89 11.53 -0.47 -8.73
C VAL A 89 10.61 -0.15 -7.54
N ARG A 90 11.18 -0.19 -6.33
CA ARG A 90 10.46 0.17 -5.10
C ARG A 90 10.22 1.68 -5.08
N THR A 91 8.95 2.11 -5.12
CA THR A 91 8.57 3.53 -5.25
C THR A 91 8.18 4.23 -3.93
N GLY A 92 8.16 3.53 -2.79
CA GLY A 92 7.62 4.05 -1.50
C GLY A 92 8.61 4.14 -0.31
N GLY A 93 9.91 3.98 -0.53
CA GLY A 93 10.86 3.51 0.50
C GLY A 93 11.11 4.35 1.76
N PHE A 94 10.57 5.57 1.91
CA PHE A 94 10.92 6.45 3.05
C PHE A 94 9.74 7.14 3.74
N ARG A 95 8.51 7.05 3.20
CA ARG A 95 7.32 7.67 3.80
C ARG A 95 6.53 6.61 4.55
N ASP A 96 7.13 6.11 5.60
CA ASP A 96 6.57 5.03 6.40
C ASP A 96 6.06 5.59 7.74
N GLU A 97 4.78 5.34 8.01
CA GLU A 97 4.08 5.79 9.22
C GLU A 97 4.76 5.28 10.50
N LEU A 98 5.41 4.11 10.44
CA LEU A 98 6.17 3.55 11.56
C LEU A 98 7.23 4.54 12.06
N PHE A 99 8.00 5.14 11.15
CA PHE A 99 9.06 6.08 11.52
C PHE A 99 8.51 7.41 12.02
N LEU A 100 7.34 7.84 11.54
CA LEU A 100 6.64 9.01 12.10
C LEU A 100 6.18 8.75 13.53
N LYS A 101 5.66 7.55 13.82
CA LYS A 101 5.28 7.15 15.18
C LYS A 101 6.49 7.03 16.10
N LEU A 102 7.58 6.43 15.63
CA LEU A 102 8.85 6.36 16.38
C LEU A 102 9.39 7.75 16.71
N PHE A 103 9.37 8.67 15.75
CA PHE A 103 9.75 10.05 15.98
C PHE A 103 8.84 10.72 17.02
N GLY A 104 7.52 10.60 16.87
CA GLY A 104 6.56 11.16 17.81
C GLY A 104 6.74 10.62 19.23
N ALA A 105 6.89 9.30 19.37
CA ALA A 105 7.15 8.66 20.66
C ALA A 105 8.48 9.12 21.28
N SER A 106 9.52 9.29 20.46
CA SER A 106 10.80 9.82 20.93
C SER A 106 10.68 11.25 21.47
N VAL A 107 9.90 12.11 20.80
CA VAL A 107 9.65 13.50 21.25
C VAL A 107 8.87 13.54 22.58
N LEU A 108 8.02 12.55 22.83
CA LEU A 108 7.25 12.43 24.06
C LEU A 108 8.06 11.90 25.25
N GLY A 109 9.25 11.33 25.01
CA GLY A 109 10.19 10.87 26.03
C GLY A 109 10.47 9.37 25.98
N SER A 110 11.37 8.91 26.86
CA SER A 110 11.81 7.51 26.94
C SER A 110 10.65 6.54 27.18
N ASP A 111 9.78 6.85 28.13
CA ASP A 111 8.69 5.96 28.55
C ASP A 111 7.69 5.75 27.40
N ALA A 112 7.35 6.82 26.69
CA ALA A 112 6.47 6.75 25.51
C ALA A 112 7.09 5.95 24.35
N LEU A 113 8.41 6.07 24.16
CA LEU A 113 9.14 5.29 23.16
C LEU A 113 9.16 3.80 23.53
N GLU A 114 9.43 3.46 24.79
CA GLU A 114 9.40 2.07 25.29
C GLU A 114 8.01 1.44 25.17
N ASP A 115 6.97 2.18 25.54
CA ASP A 115 5.57 1.74 25.40
C ASP A 115 5.22 1.46 23.94
N PHE A 116 5.58 2.37 23.03
CA PHE A 116 5.33 2.20 21.60
C PHE A 116 6.07 0.97 21.05
N VAL A 117 7.36 0.82 21.35
CA VAL A 117 8.17 -0.31 20.91
C VAL A 117 7.59 -1.63 21.43
N THR A 118 7.16 -1.67 22.69
CA THR A 118 6.53 -2.86 23.30
C THR A 118 5.21 -3.23 22.62
N ALA A 119 4.36 -2.24 22.35
CA ALA A 119 3.10 -2.44 21.65
C ALA A 119 3.33 -2.94 20.22
N GLN A 120 4.22 -2.28 19.47
CA GLN A 120 4.52 -2.62 18.08
C GLN A 120 5.17 -4.00 17.95
N ARG A 121 6.08 -4.36 18.88
CA ARG A 121 6.66 -5.71 18.97
C ARG A 121 5.58 -6.77 19.13
N THR A 122 4.60 -6.54 20.00
CA THR A 122 3.48 -7.47 20.22
C THR A 122 2.67 -7.66 18.94
N THR A 123 2.40 -6.58 18.21
CA THR A 123 1.71 -6.64 16.90
C THR A 123 2.48 -7.49 15.90
N TYR A 124 3.78 -7.26 15.71
CA TYR A 124 4.58 -8.03 14.75
C TYR A 124 4.72 -9.51 15.14
N LEU A 125 4.85 -9.82 16.43
CA LEU A 125 4.90 -11.22 16.88
C LEU A 125 3.58 -11.95 16.60
N SER A 126 2.45 -11.28 16.81
CA SER A 126 1.12 -11.83 16.48
C SER A 126 0.98 -12.08 14.99
N GLU A 127 1.38 -11.12 14.16
CA GLU A 127 1.36 -11.23 12.71
C GLU A 127 2.26 -12.36 12.21
N LEU A 128 3.50 -12.47 12.72
CA LEU A 128 4.42 -13.56 12.41
C LEU A 128 3.84 -14.93 12.75
N ALA A 129 3.15 -15.06 13.88
CA ALA A 129 2.48 -16.30 14.26
C ALA A 129 1.37 -16.66 13.26
N GLY A 130 0.57 -15.67 12.84
CA GLY A 130 -0.46 -15.83 11.81
C GLY A 130 0.10 -16.25 10.46
N LEU A 131 1.09 -15.52 9.95
CA LEU A 131 1.76 -15.81 8.68
C LEU A 131 2.45 -17.19 8.71
N SER A 132 3.13 -17.54 9.80
CA SER A 132 3.79 -18.84 9.96
C SER A 132 2.78 -19.99 10.01
N ARG A 133 1.59 -19.77 10.57
CA ARG A 133 0.50 -20.76 10.51
C ARG A 133 -0.01 -20.92 9.08
N LEU A 134 -0.28 -19.82 8.38
CA LEU A 134 -0.76 -19.85 7.00
C LEU A 134 0.27 -20.51 6.06
N ARG A 135 1.55 -20.19 6.21
CA ARG A 135 2.63 -20.79 5.43
C ARG A 135 2.74 -22.31 5.60
N ARG A 136 2.41 -22.84 6.78
CA ARG A 136 2.40 -24.29 7.05
C ARG A 136 1.21 -24.99 6.41
N THR A 137 0.07 -24.31 6.25
CA THR A 137 -1.13 -24.89 5.64
C THR A 137 -1.11 -24.85 4.12
N HIS A 138 -0.34 -23.92 3.52
CA HIS A 138 -0.15 -23.85 2.07
C HIS A 138 1.16 -24.54 1.66
N THR A 139 1.05 -25.67 0.97
CA THR A 139 2.21 -26.46 0.51
C THR A 139 2.24 -26.73 -1.00
N ALA A 140 1.10 -26.60 -1.68
CA ALA A 140 0.98 -26.99 -3.09
C ALA A 140 1.20 -25.84 -4.08
N ASP A 141 0.98 -24.59 -3.66
CA ASP A 141 1.09 -23.41 -4.53
C ASP A 141 2.42 -22.68 -4.31
N PRO A 142 3.36 -22.72 -5.28
CA PRO A 142 4.69 -22.12 -5.13
C PRO A 142 4.66 -20.59 -4.99
N LEU A 143 3.76 -19.90 -5.70
CA LEU A 143 3.70 -18.43 -5.66
C LEU A 143 3.13 -17.96 -4.33
N VAL A 144 2.08 -18.61 -3.85
CA VAL A 144 1.51 -18.38 -2.52
C VAL A 144 2.56 -18.62 -1.44
N CYS A 145 3.31 -19.72 -1.52
CA CYS A 145 4.40 -20.00 -0.59
C CYS A 145 5.44 -18.88 -0.58
N LEU A 146 5.88 -18.43 -1.76
CA LEU A 146 6.88 -17.37 -1.89
C LEU A 146 6.37 -16.02 -1.35
N LEU A 147 5.09 -15.68 -1.59
CA LEU A 147 4.45 -14.48 -1.05
C LEU A 147 4.42 -14.50 0.47
N LEU A 148 4.08 -15.64 1.07
CA LEU A 148 4.04 -15.80 2.52
C LEU A 148 5.45 -15.77 3.13
N ASP A 149 6.42 -16.41 2.49
CA ASP A 149 7.83 -16.38 2.91
C ASP A 149 8.38 -14.94 2.87
N ALA A 150 8.04 -14.17 1.82
CA ALA A 150 8.41 -12.77 1.72
C ALA A 150 7.74 -11.90 2.80
N ALA A 151 6.45 -12.11 3.07
CA ALA A 151 5.75 -11.41 4.15
C ALA A 151 6.40 -11.67 5.51
N ILE A 152 6.71 -12.95 5.83
CA ILE A 152 7.42 -13.33 7.05
C ILE A 152 8.78 -12.64 7.13
N ALA A 153 9.54 -12.62 6.03
CA ALA A 153 10.86 -11.99 5.99
C ALA A 153 10.79 -10.47 6.23
N HIS A 154 9.83 -9.78 5.61
CA HIS A 154 9.62 -8.35 5.82
C HIS A 154 9.22 -8.05 7.28
N THR A 155 8.22 -8.74 7.83
CA THR A 155 7.79 -8.54 9.21
C THR A 155 8.92 -8.82 10.21
N LYS A 156 9.78 -9.81 9.95
CA LYS A 156 10.98 -10.07 10.77
C LYS A 156 11.98 -8.91 10.72
N ALA A 157 12.21 -8.35 9.52
CA ALA A 157 13.09 -7.21 9.36
C ALA A 157 12.55 -5.99 10.12
N ASP A 158 11.26 -5.71 10.00
CA ASP A 158 10.58 -4.61 10.69
C ASP A 158 10.62 -4.78 12.21
N LEU A 159 10.40 -6.00 12.70
CA LEU A 159 10.55 -6.33 14.12
C LEU A 159 11.97 -6.03 14.62
N GLY A 160 13.00 -6.48 13.89
CA GLY A 160 14.40 -6.21 14.26
C GLY A 160 14.76 -4.72 14.23
N LEU A 161 14.13 -3.94 13.36
CA LEU A 161 14.27 -2.47 13.35
C LEU A 161 13.67 -1.85 14.61
N VAL A 162 12.45 -2.25 14.99
CA VAL A 162 11.74 -1.72 16.16
C VAL A 162 12.41 -2.13 17.47
N GLU A 163 12.90 -3.37 17.60
CA GLU A 163 13.62 -3.82 18.80
C GLU A 163 14.91 -3.01 19.04
N GLY A 164 15.56 -2.54 17.98
CA GLY A 164 16.73 -1.65 18.07
C GLY A 164 16.40 -0.15 18.17
N ALA A 165 15.12 0.24 18.19
CA ALA A 165 14.74 1.64 18.09
C ALA A 165 14.99 2.42 19.39
N VAL A 166 14.75 1.83 20.57
CA VAL A 166 14.95 2.49 21.86
C VAL A 166 16.40 2.98 22.00
N GLU A 167 17.37 2.10 21.77
CA GLU A 167 18.79 2.43 21.83
C GLU A 167 19.18 3.51 20.81
N ARG A 168 18.72 3.38 19.57
CA ARG A 168 19.09 4.29 18.47
C ARG A 168 18.45 5.68 18.59
N LEU A 169 17.28 5.77 19.22
CA LEU A 169 16.50 7.01 19.33
C LEU A 169 16.61 7.65 20.71
N ALA A 170 17.30 7.04 21.67
CA ALA A 170 17.58 7.63 22.99
C ALA A 170 18.07 9.09 22.91
N PRO A 171 18.98 9.49 21.98
CA PRO A 171 19.40 10.90 21.86
C PRO A 171 18.28 11.89 21.52
N LEU A 172 17.15 11.41 20.99
CA LEU A 172 15.97 12.23 20.67
C LEU A 172 14.98 12.34 21.83
N THR A 173 15.11 11.48 22.85
CA THR A 173 14.26 11.49 24.04
C THR A 173 14.73 12.47 25.11
N GLU A 174 15.97 12.94 25.00
CA GLU A 174 16.49 13.97 25.91
C GLU A 174 15.90 15.34 25.56
N PRO A 175 15.46 16.13 26.57
CA PRO A 175 15.02 17.48 26.33
C PRO A 175 16.18 18.31 25.77
N LYS A 176 16.01 18.84 24.55
CA LYS A 176 17.01 19.72 23.95
C LYS A 176 17.31 20.90 24.89
N PRO A 177 18.56 21.11 25.31
CA PRO A 177 18.91 22.30 26.09
C PRO A 177 18.69 23.53 25.21
N GLY A 178 17.67 24.34 25.54
CA GLY A 178 17.36 25.61 24.87
C GLY A 178 15.94 25.80 24.33
N ALA A 179 15.02 24.82 24.45
CA ALA A 179 13.61 25.02 24.04
C ALA A 179 12.74 25.67 25.15
N SER A 180 13.25 25.78 26.37
CA SER A 180 12.70 26.65 27.42
C SER A 180 13.42 28.00 27.35
N GLY A 181 12.80 28.99 26.70
CA GLY A 181 13.37 30.36 26.67
C GLY A 181 13.26 31.16 25.37
N ARG A 182 12.30 30.89 24.49
CA ARG A 182 11.77 31.97 23.63
C ARG A 182 10.46 32.44 24.23
N GLU A 183 10.56 33.32 25.23
CA GLU A 183 9.52 34.32 25.44
C GLU A 183 9.34 35.02 24.09
N VAL A 184 8.20 34.81 23.46
CA VAL A 184 7.74 35.67 22.38
C VAL A 184 7.45 37.01 23.06
N PRO A 185 8.19 38.09 22.76
CA PRO A 185 7.84 39.39 23.31
C PRO A 185 6.42 39.72 22.87
N LEU A 186 5.52 39.91 23.82
CA LEU A 186 4.22 40.51 23.57
C LEU A 186 4.50 41.95 23.13
N GLU A 187 4.66 42.17 21.83
CA GLU A 187 4.59 43.51 21.27
C GLU A 187 3.21 44.08 21.62
N HIS A 188 3.21 45.02 22.57
CA HIS A 188 2.08 45.90 22.80
C HIS A 188 1.80 46.63 21.49
N PRO A 189 0.57 46.58 20.93
CA PRO A 189 0.25 47.43 19.80
C PRO A 189 0.38 48.88 20.25
N GLU A 190 1.31 49.60 19.64
CA GLU A 190 1.50 51.03 19.81
C GLU A 190 0.15 51.75 19.62
N ARG A 191 -0.09 52.70 20.53
CA ARG A 191 -1.26 53.59 20.52
C ARG A 191 -1.34 54.30 19.17
N LEU A 192 -2.50 54.21 18.51
CA LEU A 192 -2.83 55.13 17.41
C LEU A 192 -2.76 56.58 17.92
N PRO A 193 -2.24 57.53 17.12
CA PRO A 193 -2.32 58.93 17.47
C PRO A 193 -3.78 59.40 17.37
N GLU A 194 -4.20 60.00 18.48
CA GLU A 194 -5.44 60.73 18.72
C GLU A 194 -5.67 61.79 17.63
N GLN A 195 -6.67 61.59 16.77
CA GLN A 195 -7.16 62.64 15.88
C GLN A 195 -8.11 63.54 16.67
N ALA A 196 -7.62 64.73 17.01
CA ALA A 196 -8.41 65.83 17.56
C ALA A 196 -9.40 66.40 16.51
N PRO A 197 -10.53 66.98 16.94
CA PRO A 197 -11.69 67.24 16.09
C PRO A 197 -11.51 68.52 15.26
N ARG A 198 -11.90 68.47 13.97
CA ARG A 198 -12.11 69.69 13.18
C ARG A 198 -13.58 70.08 13.21
N GLU A 199 -13.81 71.22 13.86
CA GLU A 199 -15.04 71.99 13.82
C GLU A 199 -15.40 72.46 12.40
N GLN A 200 -16.69 72.73 12.24
CA GLN A 200 -17.41 73.17 11.06
C GLN A 200 -16.96 74.53 10.53
N SER A 201 -17.03 74.74 9.21
CA SER A 201 -17.56 75.98 8.60
C SER A 201 -17.58 75.89 7.08
N GLY A 202 -18.73 76.21 6.46
CA GLY A 202 -18.88 76.49 5.04
C GLY A 202 -20.06 75.81 4.40
#